data_AF-I4Z0H4-F1
#
_entry.id   AF-I4Z0H4-F1
#
_cell.length_a   1.000
_cell.length_b   1.000
_cell.length_c   1.000
_cell.angle_alpha   90.00
_cell.angle_beta   90.00
_cell.angle_gamma   90.00
#
_symmetry.space_group_name_H-M   'P 1'
#
loop_
_entity.id
_entity.type
_entity.pdbx_description
1 polymer ?
#
loop_
_entity_poly.entity_id
_entity_poly.type
_entity_poly.pdbx_seq_one_letter_code
_entity_poly.pdbx_strand_id
1 'polypeptide(L)' 'MSRFASQLDDETLRCLVEALDESGQAVSIYDADDNLRYANKTYQSMFLEG' A
#
# COMPACT_ATOMS: atom_id res chain seq x y z
N MET A 1 0.65 18.82 -7.05
CA MET A 1 0.57 18.09 -5.76
C MET A 1 -0.76 17.34 -5.75
N SER A 2 -0.74 16.02 -5.98
CA SER A 2 -1.97 15.23 -5.90
C SER A 2 -2.51 15.32 -4.49
N ARG A 3 -3.75 15.80 -4.38
CA ARG A 3 -4.50 15.86 -3.13
C ARG A 3 -4.86 14.41 -2.80
N PHE A 4 -4.04 13.74 -1.99
CA PHE A 4 -4.39 12.43 -1.46
C PHE A 4 -5.71 12.60 -0.70
N ALA A 5 -6.76 11.94 -1.19
CA ALA A 5 -8.07 12.00 -0.57
C ALA A 5 -7.93 11.45 0.85
N SER A 6 -8.12 12.34 1.84
CA SER A 6 -8.03 12.01 3.27
C SER A 6 -9.16 11.10 3.75
N GLN A 7 -10.14 10.83 2.89
CA GLN A 7 -11.20 9.83 3.07
C GLN A 7 -11.33 9.09 1.74
N LEU A 8 -10.58 8.00 1.61
CA LEU A 8 -10.89 6.98 0.62
C LEU A 8 -11.90 6.04 1.28
N ASP A 9 -13.05 5.85 0.66
CA ASP A 9 -14.04 4.88 1.13
C ASP A 9 -13.44 3.47 1.08
N ASP A 10 -13.91 2.56 1.95
CA ASP A 10 -13.38 1.20 2.10
C ASP A 10 -13.30 0.42 0.77
N GLU A 11 -14.25 0.66 -0.14
CA GLU A 11 -14.26 0.07 -1.48
C GLU A 11 -13.13 0.60 -2.37
N THR A 12 -12.85 1.90 -2.31
CA THR A 12 -11.76 2.50 -3.11
C THR A 12 -10.40 2.07 -2.60
N LEU A 13 -10.24 1.96 -1.27
CA LEU A 13 -9.04 1.40 -0.66
C LEU A 13 -8.84 -0.05 -1.08
N ARG A 14 -9.90 -0.86 -1.09
CA ARG A 14 -9.83 -2.25 -1.54
C ARG A 14 -9.41 -2.36 -3.01
N CYS A 15 -10.05 -1.62 -3.91
CA CYS A 15 -9.69 -1.66 -5.33
C CYS A 15 -8.25 -1.21 -5.58
N LEU A 16 -7.76 -0.21 -4.85
CA LEU A 16 -6.37 0.23 -4.93
C LEU A 16 -5.42 -0.88 -4.45
N VAL A 17 -5.71 -1.49 -3.30
CA VAL A 17 -4.90 -2.59 -2.75
C VAL A 17 -4.86 -3.78 -3.70
N GLU A 18 -5.98 -4.16 -4.29
CA GLU A 18 -6.05 -5.25 -5.28
C GLU A 18 -5.20 -4.94 -6.51
N ALA A 19 -5.32 -3.73 -7.07
CA ALA A 19 -4.52 -3.32 -8.22
C ALA A 19 -3.00 -3.30 -7.91
N LEU A 20 -2.62 -2.89 -6.70
CA LEU A 20 -1.22 -2.87 -6.27
C LEU A 20 -0.69 -4.29 -6.00
N ASP A 21 -1.52 -5.20 -5.49
CA ASP A 21 -1.16 -6.62 -5.33
C ASP A 21 -0.96 -7.30 -6.69
N GLU A 22 -1.79 -6.98 -7.69
CA GLU A 22 -1.69 -7.55 -9.04
C GLU A 22 -0.57 -6.92 -9.89
N SER A 23 -0.05 -5.75 -9.50
CA SER A 23 1.00 -5.04 -10.24
C SER A 23 2.33 -5.80 -10.31
N GLY A 24 2.57 -6.75 -9.41
CA GLY A 24 3.82 -7.49 -9.29
C GLY A 24 5.02 -6.64 -8.83
N GLN A 25 4.80 -5.38 -8.48
CA GLN A 25 5.83 -4.49 -7.93
C GLN A 25 5.71 -4.43 -6.41
N ALA A 26 6.82 -4.36 -5.69
CA ALA A 26 6.82 -4.16 -4.25
C ALA A 26 6.39 -2.71 -3.92
N VAL A 27 5.34 -2.55 -3.11
CA VAL A 27 4.81 -1.25 -2.69
C VAL A 27 4.72 -1.18 -1.17
N SER A 28 5.21 -0.07 -0.61
CA SER A 28 5.10 0.26 0.81
C SER A 28 4.63 1.71 0.99
N ILE A 29 3.84 1.94 2.03
CA ILE A 29 3.33 3.27 2.42
C ILE A 29 3.72 3.50 3.87
N TYR A 30 4.38 4.63 4.12
CA TYR A 30 4.82 5.06 5.44
C TYR A 30 3.99 6.27 5.90
N ASP A 31 3.81 6.40 7.22
CA ASP A 31 3.31 7.65 7.80
C ASP A 31 4.43 8.70 7.97
N ALA A 32 4.06 9.87 8.48
CA ALA A 32 5.00 10.98 8.68
C ALA A 32 6.06 10.69 9.75
N ASP A 33 5.82 9.70 10.61
CA ASP A 33 6.71 9.27 11.69
C ASP A 33 7.57 8.06 11.25
N ASP A 34 7.65 7.80 9.94
CA ASP A 34 8.43 6.72 9.32
C ASP A 34 7.98 5.30 9.70
N ASN A 35 6.72 5.15 10.15
CA ASN A 35 6.16 3.83 10.43
C ASN A 35 5.50 3.26 9.17
N LEU A 36 5.78 1.98 8.88
CA LEU A 36 5.14 1.25 7.79
C LEU A 36 3.63 1.07 8.09
N ARG A 37 2.77 1.69 7.28
CA ARG A 37 1.30 1.61 7.40
C ARG A 37 0.70 0.56 6.49
N TYR A 38 1.33 0.29 5.36
CA TYR A 38 0.89 -0.71 4.40
C TYR A 38 2.07 -1.24 3.60
N ALA A 39 2.08 -2.54 3.35
CA ALA A 39 2.95 -3.20 2.40
C ALA A 39 2.11 -4.22 1.61
N ASN A 40 2.24 -4.22 0.28
CA ASN A 40 1.55 -5.20 -0.56
C ASN A 40 2.20 -6.59 -0.45
N LYS A 41 1.54 -7.64 -0.96
CA LYS A 41 2.04 -9.02 -0.86
C LYS A 41 3.46 -9.18 -1.42
N THR A 42 3.76 -8.54 -2.55
CA THR A 42 5.10 -8.59 -3.16
C THR A 42 6.16 -8.00 -2.24
N TYR A 43 5.90 -6.85 -1.60
CA TYR A 43 6.83 -6.26 -0.64
C TYR A 43 7.00 -7.16 0.58
N GLN A 44 5.91 -7.73 1.09
CA GLN A 44 5.96 -8.64 2.24
C GLN A 44 6.82 -9.87 1.94
N SER A 45 6.57 -10.60 0.84
CA SER A 45 7.36 -11.79 0.50
C SER A 45 8.82 -11.51 0.16
N MET A 46 9.15 -10.30 -0.29
CA MET A 46 10.54 -9.94 -0.62
C MET A 46 11.35 -9.50 0.61
N PHE A 47 10.73 -8.81 1.56
CA PHE A 47 11.47 -8.06 2.60
C PHE A 47 11.02 -8.35 4.04
N LEU A 48 9.83 -8.91 4.25
CA LEU A 48 9.25 -9.12 5.59
C LEU A 48 9.03 -10.59 5.93
N GLU A 49 8.81 -11.45 4.93
CA GLU A 49 8.82 -12.90 5.12
C GLU A 49 10.26 -13.40 5.00
N GLY A 50 10.78 -13.95 6.11
CA GLY A 50 12.07 -14.64 6.19
C GLY A 50 11.89 -16.15 6.33
#